data_AF-A0A937D5S1-F1
#
_entry.id   AF-A0A937D5S1-F1
#
_cell.length_a   1.000
_cell.length_b   1.000
_cell.length_c   1.000
_cell.angle_alpha   90.00
_cell.angle_beta   90.00
_cell.angle_gamma   90.00
#
_symmetry.space_group_name_H-M   'P 1'
#
loop_
_entity.id
_entity.type
_entity.pdbx_description
1 polymer ?
#
loop_
_entity_poly.entity_id
_entity_poly.type
_entity_poly.pdbx_seq_one_letter_code
_entity_poly.pdbx_strand_id
1 'polypeptide(L)'
;MALPAATLAMQAIKSKPKVKVSSKVTTVLLATGFGLGAFFGVRALVRKFKRNTRERLALREGNPASFATQLKMAFENDNAFGWGTDEEMVYRTLEQVPSASLMRRVLRAYKDLYNSNLSADLKNELSTQEYAIALDIINSKT
;
A
#
# COMPACT_ATOMS: atom_id res chain seq x y z
N MET A 1 -8.07 8.74 -59.33
CA MET A 1 -8.32 9.77 -58.31
C MET A 1 -8.22 9.09 -56.95
N ALA A 2 -7.05 9.16 -56.30
CA ALA A 2 -6.76 8.42 -55.08
C ALA A 2 -7.30 9.19 -53.86
N LEU A 3 -8.17 8.57 -53.09
CA LEU A 3 -8.74 9.15 -51.87
C LEU A 3 -7.65 9.21 -50.78
N PRO A 4 -7.50 10.33 -50.06
CA PRO A 4 -6.45 10.48 -49.06
C PRO A 4 -6.69 9.54 -47.87
N ALA A 5 -5.63 8.89 -47.40
CA ALA A 5 -5.64 7.95 -46.27
C ALA A 5 -6.26 8.51 -44.98
N ALA A 6 -6.39 9.85 -44.87
CA ALA A 6 -7.08 10.53 -43.78
C ALA A 6 -8.58 10.16 -43.68
N THR A 7 -9.25 9.88 -44.79
CA THR A 7 -10.69 9.52 -44.78
C THR A 7 -10.97 8.11 -44.25
N LEU A 8 -10.02 7.17 -44.39
CA LEU A 8 -10.17 5.80 -43.86
C LEU A 8 -9.94 5.75 -42.34
N ALA A 9 -9.01 6.56 -41.82
CA ALA A 9 -8.75 6.66 -40.39
C ALA A 9 -9.91 7.28 -39.60
N MET A 10 -10.63 8.26 -40.20
CA MET A 10 -11.79 8.89 -39.56
C MET A 10 -13.01 7.96 -39.45
N GLN A 11 -13.15 6.98 -40.33
CA GLN A 11 -14.28 6.04 -40.30
C GLN A 11 -14.13 4.98 -39.20
N ALA A 12 -12.89 4.61 -38.84
CA ALA A 12 -12.60 3.64 -37.77
C ALA A 12 -12.79 4.20 -36.34
N ILE A 13 -12.77 5.53 -36.16
CA ILE A 13 -12.93 6.16 -34.84
C ILE A 13 -14.42 6.33 -34.46
N LYS A 14 -15.34 6.27 -35.43
CA LYS A 14 -16.77 6.53 -35.22
C LYS A 14 -17.57 5.31 -34.72
N SER A 15 -17.01 4.11 -34.78
CA SER A 15 -17.65 2.88 -34.26
C SER A 15 -17.06 2.47 -32.91
N LYS A 16 -17.35 3.21 -31.85
CA LYS A 16 -17.12 2.73 -30.47
C LYS A 16 -18.38 2.02 -29.98
N PRO A 17 -18.42 0.68 -29.89
CA PRO A 17 -19.52 0.01 -29.21
C PRO A 17 -19.45 0.38 -27.71
N LYS A 18 -20.54 0.96 -27.18
CA LYS A 18 -20.71 1.21 -25.75
C LYS A 18 -20.90 -0.13 -25.03
N VAL A 19 -19.81 -0.79 -24.65
CA VAL A 19 -19.86 -2.04 -23.89
C VAL A 19 -19.98 -1.70 -22.41
N LYS A 20 -21.13 -2.01 -21.80
CA LYS A 20 -21.33 -2.01 -20.35
C LYS A 20 -20.68 -3.27 -19.78
N VAL A 21 -19.49 -3.12 -19.20
CA VAL A 21 -18.75 -4.23 -18.59
C VAL A 21 -19.30 -4.49 -17.19
N SER A 22 -20.12 -5.52 -17.05
CA SER A 22 -20.50 -6.09 -15.76
C SER A 22 -19.37 -6.97 -15.23
N SER A 23 -19.02 -6.80 -13.95
CA SER A 23 -17.83 -7.32 -13.26
C SER A 23 -17.63 -8.84 -13.27
N LYS A 24 -18.58 -9.62 -13.80
CA LYS A 24 -18.51 -11.08 -13.88
C LYS A 24 -17.91 -11.62 -15.19
N VAL A 25 -17.76 -10.81 -16.23
CA VAL A 25 -17.33 -11.30 -17.57
C VAL A 25 -15.81 -11.26 -17.78
N THR A 26 -15.08 -10.50 -16.96
CA THR A 26 -13.62 -10.32 -17.11
C THR A 26 -12.83 -11.62 -16.89
N THR A 27 -13.44 -12.65 -16.31
CA THR A 27 -12.78 -13.94 -16.03
C THR A 27 -12.77 -14.90 -17.22
N VAL A 28 -13.68 -14.76 -18.18
CA VAL A 28 -13.84 -15.75 -19.28
C VAL A 28 -12.96 -15.43 -20.50
N LEU A 29 -12.68 -14.16 -20.77
CA LEU A 29 -11.74 -13.76 -21.84
C LEU A 29 -10.28 -14.16 -21.57
N LEU A 30 -9.97 -14.57 -20.33
CA LEU A 30 -8.64 -15.10 -19.98
C LEU A 30 -8.46 -16.58 -20.35
N ALA A 31 -9.54 -17.29 -20.69
CA ALA A 31 -9.52 -18.74 -20.88
C ALA A 31 -9.44 -19.19 -22.35
N THR A 32 -9.64 -18.28 -23.32
CA THR A 32 -9.68 -18.64 -24.75
C THR A 32 -8.47 -18.13 -25.50
N GLY A 33 -7.34 -18.80 -25.26
CA GLY A 33 -6.30 -18.95 -26.29
C GLY A 33 -5.05 -18.09 -26.14
N PHE A 34 -4.18 -18.41 -25.19
CA PHE A 34 -2.73 -18.48 -25.41
C PHE A 34 -2.20 -19.59 -24.49
N GLY A 35 -1.51 -20.59 -25.08
CA GLY A 35 -1.29 -21.93 -24.51
C GLY A 35 -0.62 -22.03 -23.14
N LEU A 36 -0.41 -23.27 -22.68
CA LEU A 36 0.05 -23.65 -21.34
C LEU A 36 1.29 -22.88 -20.81
N GLY A 37 2.11 -22.28 -21.67
CA GLY A 37 3.22 -21.39 -21.26
C GLY A 37 2.80 -20.01 -20.73
N ALA A 38 1.64 -19.48 -21.13
CA ALA A 38 1.15 -18.17 -20.71
C ALA A 38 0.69 -18.15 -19.23
N PHE A 39 0.22 -19.28 -18.69
CA PHE A 39 -0.31 -19.34 -17.32
C PHE A 39 0.77 -19.11 -16.25
N PHE A 40 1.98 -19.66 -16.43
CA PHE A 40 3.12 -19.39 -15.54
C PHE A 40 3.68 -17.96 -15.71
N GLY A 41 3.72 -17.45 -16.94
CA GLY A 41 4.19 -16.09 -17.27
C GLY A 41 3.29 -15.00 -16.68
N VAL A 42 1.96 -15.17 -16.73
CA VAL A 42 0.99 -14.23 -16.17
C VAL A 42 1.16 -14.12 -14.64
N ARG A 43 1.36 -15.24 -13.92
CA ARG A 43 1.61 -15.23 -12.46
C ARG A 43 2.92 -14.52 -12.08
N ALA A 44 3.93 -14.53 -12.94
CA ALA A 44 5.19 -13.80 -12.73
C ALA A 44 5.04 -12.30 -13.04
N LEU A 45 4.32 -11.95 -14.11
CA LEU A 45 4.11 -10.57 -14.55
C LEU A 45 3.25 -9.75 -13.57
N VAL A 46 2.19 -10.37 -13.03
CA VAL A 46 1.34 -9.75 -11.98
C VAL A 46 2.15 -9.39 -10.72
N ARG A 47 3.16 -10.20 -10.36
CA ARG A 47 4.02 -9.92 -9.20
C ARG A 47 5.02 -8.78 -9.44
N LYS A 48 5.47 -8.55 -10.68
CA LYS A 48 6.43 -7.46 -11.00
C LYS A 48 5.75 -6.09 -11.14
N PHE A 49 4.53 -6.02 -11.71
CA PHE A 49 3.82 -4.74 -11.82
C PHE A 49 3.32 -4.16 -10.48
N LYS A 50 3.17 -5.00 -9.44
CA LYS A 50 2.70 -4.53 -8.11
C LYS A 50 3.75 -3.71 -7.32
N ARG A 51 5.01 -3.61 -7.77
CA ARG A 51 6.09 -2.97 -7.01
C ARG A 51 6.26 -1.46 -7.31
N ASN A 52 6.25 -1.02 -8.57
CA ASN A 52 6.52 0.39 -8.91
C ASN A 52 5.41 1.39 -8.54
N THR A 53 4.16 0.94 -8.36
CA THR A 53 3.09 1.84 -7.91
C THR A 53 3.24 2.20 -6.41
N ARG A 54 3.98 1.39 -5.63
CA ARG A 54 4.08 1.55 -4.17
C ARG A 54 4.96 2.73 -3.77
N GLU A 55 6.02 3.00 -4.51
CA GLU A 55 6.95 4.10 -4.24
C GLU A 55 6.30 5.48 -4.44
N ARG A 56 5.44 5.65 -5.47
CA ARG A 56 4.74 6.93 -5.71
C ARG A 56 3.55 7.16 -4.75
N LEU A 57 3.00 6.09 -4.20
CA LEU A 57 1.95 6.17 -3.17
C LEU A 57 2.54 6.46 -1.78
N ALA A 58 3.79 6.06 -1.49
CA ALA A 58 4.52 6.36 -0.24
C ALA A 58 4.71 7.87 0.02
N LEU A 59 4.75 8.65 -1.05
CA LEU A 59 4.98 10.10 -1.01
C LEU A 59 3.71 10.94 -0.80
N ARG A 60 2.53 10.32 -0.63
CA ARG A 60 1.32 11.05 -0.26
C ARG A 60 1.22 11.13 1.27
N GLU A 61 1.13 12.36 1.77
CA GLU A 61 0.74 12.69 3.14
C GLU A 61 -0.50 11.84 3.52
N GLY A 62 -0.35 10.96 4.53
CA GLY A 62 -1.38 9.97 4.89
C GLY A 62 -1.18 8.53 4.40
N ASN A 63 0.00 8.14 3.88
CA ASN A 63 0.27 6.73 3.57
C ASN A 63 0.51 5.89 4.85
N PRO A 64 -0.26 4.82 5.09
CA PRO A 64 -0.06 3.91 6.23
C PRO A 64 1.34 3.30 6.34
N ALA A 65 2.00 3.03 5.22
CA ALA A 65 3.35 2.48 5.18
C ALA A 65 4.39 3.49 5.69
N SER A 66 4.21 4.77 5.40
CA SER A 66 5.13 5.82 5.85
C SER A 66 5.08 5.99 7.37
N PHE A 67 3.89 5.96 7.98
CA PHE A 67 3.74 5.92 9.44
C PHE A 67 4.36 4.66 10.05
N ALA A 68 4.16 3.49 9.43
CA ALA A 68 4.78 2.26 9.90
C ALA A 68 6.31 2.33 9.87
N THR A 69 6.89 2.95 8.83
CA THR A 69 8.33 3.17 8.73
C THR A 69 8.83 4.18 9.75
N GLN A 70 8.11 5.28 9.99
CA GLN A 70 8.47 6.24 11.05
C GLN A 70 8.47 5.59 12.43
N LEU A 71 7.46 4.77 12.75
CA LEU A 71 7.43 4.01 14.00
C LEU A 71 8.62 3.05 14.11
N LYS A 72 8.97 2.36 13.01
CA LYS A 72 10.12 1.46 13.03
C LYS A 72 11.44 2.22 13.23
N MET A 73 11.61 3.36 12.57
CA MET A 73 12.78 4.22 12.77
C MET A 73 12.86 4.75 14.20
N ALA A 74 11.73 5.01 14.85
CA ALA A 74 11.69 5.43 16.23
C ALA A 74 12.15 4.30 17.18
N PHE A 75 11.73 3.06 16.93
CA PHE A 75 12.21 1.88 17.70
C PHE A 75 13.68 1.56 17.45
N GLU A 76 14.18 1.83 16.25
CA GLU A 76 15.57 1.61 15.86
C GLU A 76 16.43 2.86 16.05
N ASN A 77 16.02 3.82 16.91
CA ASN A 77 16.83 4.99 17.23
C ASN A 77 17.96 4.60 18.20
N ASP A 78 18.88 3.83 17.64
CA ASP A 78 20.09 3.35 18.27
C ASP A 78 21.07 4.52 18.44
N ASN A 79 21.31 4.90 19.69
CA ASN A 79 22.49 5.68 20.03
C ASN A 79 23.78 4.87 19.76
N ALA A 80 24.97 5.43 20.01
CA ALA A 80 26.25 4.80 19.66
C ALA A 80 26.48 3.38 20.22
N PHE A 81 25.63 2.92 21.14
CA PHE A 81 25.66 1.60 21.76
C PHE A 81 24.56 0.64 21.29
N GLY A 82 23.70 1.06 20.34
CA GLY A 82 22.66 0.20 19.78
C GLY A 82 21.43 0.03 20.67
N TRP A 83 21.25 0.90 21.68
CA TRP A 83 20.20 0.77 22.69
C TRP A 83 19.37 2.05 22.78
N GLY A 84 18.09 1.99 22.42
CA GLY A 84 17.17 3.08 22.71
C GLY A 84 15.99 3.11 21.76
N THR A 85 14.91 3.72 22.21
CA THR A 85 13.75 4.08 21.40
C THR A 85 13.56 5.58 21.50
N ASP A 86 13.11 6.21 20.41
CA ASP A 86 12.69 7.61 20.41
C ASP A 86 11.21 7.67 20.77
N GLU A 87 10.89 7.70 22.06
CA GLU A 87 9.51 7.65 22.53
C GLU A 87 8.72 8.88 22.05
N GLU A 88 9.38 10.03 21.97
CA GLU A 88 8.79 11.25 21.46
C GLU A 88 8.39 11.11 19.99
N MET A 89 9.24 10.51 19.15
CA MET A 89 8.91 10.21 17.75
C MET A 89 7.79 9.18 17.65
N VAL A 90 7.74 8.17 18.53
CA VAL A 90 6.64 7.21 18.58
C VAL A 90 5.31 7.94 18.81
N TYR A 91 5.21 8.76 19.86
CA TYR A 91 3.97 9.47 20.19
C TYR A 91 3.57 10.43 19.09
N ARG A 92 4.50 11.27 18.61
CA ARG A 92 4.22 12.22 17.51
C ARG A 92 3.72 11.50 16.26
N THR A 93 4.31 10.35 15.92
CA THR A 93 3.88 9.56 14.77
C THR A 93 2.48 9.00 14.97
N LEU A 94 2.18 8.48 16.16
CA LEU A 94 0.84 7.98 16.50
C LEU A 94 -0.19 9.11 16.46
N GLU A 95 0.11 10.30 16.99
CA GLU A 95 -0.75 11.48 16.99
C GLU A 95 -1.09 11.94 15.57
N GLN A 96 -0.11 11.93 14.66
CA GLN A 96 -0.29 12.33 13.26
C GLN A 96 -1.24 11.40 12.47
N VAL A 97 -1.55 10.20 12.98
CA VAL A 97 -2.56 9.33 12.37
C VAL A 97 -3.97 9.85 12.71
N PRO A 98 -4.74 10.38 11.74
CA PRO A 98 -5.93 11.20 12.03
C PRO A 98 -7.20 10.40 12.37
N SER A 99 -7.25 9.10 12.12
CA SER A 99 -8.47 8.30 12.37
C SER A 99 -8.18 6.84 12.72
N ALA A 100 -9.13 6.20 13.41
CA ALA A 100 -9.06 4.78 13.73
C ALA A 100 -8.98 3.88 12.48
N SER A 101 -9.62 4.30 11.38
CA SER A 101 -9.53 3.60 10.10
C SER A 101 -8.13 3.62 9.52
N LEU A 102 -7.45 4.78 9.57
CA LEU A 102 -6.06 4.86 9.10
C LEU A 102 -5.12 4.10 10.03
N MET A 103 -5.32 4.17 11.35
CA MET A 103 -4.52 3.42 12.32
C MET A 103 -4.58 1.90 12.06
N ARG A 104 -5.76 1.34 11.77
CA ARG A 104 -5.89 -0.07 11.36
C ARG A 104 -5.11 -0.41 10.10
N ARG A 105 -5.01 0.53 9.16
CA ARG A 105 -4.19 0.35 7.95
C ARG A 105 -2.69 0.42 8.27
N VAL A 106 -2.28 1.27 9.22
CA VAL A 106 -0.89 1.35 9.71
C VAL A 106 -0.49 0.03 10.37
N LEU A 107 -1.32 -0.51 11.26
CA LEU A 107 -1.09 -1.81 11.90
C LEU A 107 -0.86 -2.93 10.87
N ARG A 108 -1.68 -2.97 9.82
CA ARG A 108 -1.53 -3.94 8.72
C ARG A 108 -0.26 -3.69 7.92
N ALA A 109 0.02 -2.44 7.56
CA ALA A 109 1.21 -2.08 6.80
C ALA A 109 2.50 -2.44 7.57
N TYR A 110 2.54 -2.17 8.86
CA TYR A 110 3.66 -2.53 9.74
C TYR A 110 3.91 -4.04 9.73
N LYS A 111 2.85 -4.84 9.90
CA LYS A 111 2.93 -6.30 9.80
C LYS A 111 3.41 -6.79 8.44
N ASP A 112 2.91 -6.20 7.37
CA ASP A 112 3.31 -6.57 6.00
C ASP A 112 4.78 -6.21 5.70
N LEU A 113 5.30 -5.13 6.29
CA LEU A 113 6.67 -4.63 6.07
C LEU A 113 7.71 -5.36 6.93
N TYR A 114 7.41 -5.59 8.20
CA TYR A 114 8.39 -6.07 9.19
C TYR A 114 8.11 -7.48 9.69
N ASN A 115 7.00 -8.10 9.26
CA ASN A 115 6.54 -9.39 9.76
C ASN A 115 6.39 -9.46 11.30
N SER A 116 6.24 -8.30 11.94
CA SER A 116 5.98 -8.14 13.38
C SER A 116 4.66 -7.40 13.61
N ASN A 117 4.07 -7.57 14.78
CA ASN A 117 2.88 -6.82 15.17
C ASN A 117 3.30 -5.54 15.89
N LEU A 118 2.88 -4.38 15.39
CA LEU A 118 3.20 -3.08 16.01
C LEU A 118 2.85 -3.01 17.50
N SER A 119 1.73 -3.61 17.91
CA SER A 119 1.34 -3.64 19.33
C SER A 119 2.30 -4.43 20.21
N ALA A 120 2.95 -5.47 19.66
CA ALA A 120 3.95 -6.25 20.39
C ALA A 120 5.26 -5.46 20.47
N ASP A 121 5.67 -4.83 19.38
CA ASP A 121 6.88 -4.00 19.35
C ASP A 121 6.73 -2.80 20.30
N LEU A 122 5.59 -2.08 20.27
CA LEU A 122 5.31 -1.02 21.24
C LEU A 122 5.43 -1.47 22.70
N LYS A 123 5.03 -2.71 23.01
CA LYS A 123 5.12 -3.25 24.37
C LYS A 123 6.56 -3.63 24.76
N ASN A 124 7.38 -4.03 23.79
CA ASN A 124 8.76 -4.44 24.02
C ASN A 124 9.70 -3.24 24.10
N GLU A 125 9.46 -2.22 23.27
CA GLU A 125 10.31 -1.05 23.12
C GLU A 125 9.99 0.04 24.16
N LEU A 126 8.73 0.15 24.60
CA LEU A 126 8.32 1.17 25.58
C LEU A 126 8.18 0.59 26.99
N SER A 127 8.45 1.41 27.99
CA SER A 127 8.11 1.09 29.38
C SER A 127 6.60 0.99 29.60
N THR A 128 6.18 0.44 30.74
CA THR A 128 4.75 0.28 31.06
C THR A 128 3.96 1.60 31.03
N GLN A 129 4.56 2.71 31.48
CA GLN A 129 3.89 4.02 31.51
C GLN A 129 3.76 4.60 30.10
N GLU A 130 4.83 4.48 29.31
CA GLU A 130 4.93 4.95 27.93
C GLU A 130 3.99 4.18 27.00
N TYR A 131 3.92 2.86 27.17
CA TYR A 131 2.98 2.01 26.46
C TYR A 131 1.52 2.40 26.78
N ALA A 132 1.21 2.77 28.02
CA ALA A 132 -0.14 3.24 28.38
C ALA A 132 -0.48 4.56 27.66
N ILE A 133 0.46 5.49 27.53
CA ILE A 133 0.28 6.73 26.77
C ILE A 133 0.05 6.42 25.28
N ALA A 134 0.86 5.54 24.68
CA ALA A 134 0.68 5.13 23.29
C ALA A 134 -0.71 4.50 23.05
N LEU A 135 -1.20 3.68 23.98
CA LEU A 135 -2.54 3.11 23.90
C LEU A 135 -3.64 4.18 23.99
N ASP A 136 -3.48 5.18 24.85
CA ASP A 136 -4.44 6.28 24.97
C ASP A 136 -4.53 7.11 23.67
N ILE A 137 -3.38 7.41 23.05
CA ILE A 137 -3.31 8.08 21.73
C ILE A 137 -4.01 7.23 20.65
N ILE A 138 -3.87 5.91 20.69
CA ILE A 138 -4.52 5.02 19.72
C ILE A 138 -6.03 4.95 19.97
N ASN A 139 -6.46 4.84 21.22
CA ASN A 139 -7.86 4.67 21.61
C ASN A 139 -8.68 5.97 21.52
N SER A 140 -8.04 7.13 21.64
CA SER A 140 -8.68 8.44 21.48
C SER A 140 -9.06 8.76 20.03
N LYS A 141 -8.58 7.97 19.05
CA LYS A 141 -8.93 8.13 17.64
C LYS A 141 -10.35 7.65 17.38
N THR A 142 -11.17 8.56 16.85
CA THR A 142 -12.53 8.27 16.40
C THR A 142 -12.60 7.83 14.94
#